data_AF-A0A3N9U1Z9-F1
#
_entry.id   AF-A0A3N9U1Z9-F1
#
_cell.length_a   1.000
_cell.length_b   1.000
_cell.length_c   1.000
_cell.angle_alpha   90.00
_cell.angle_beta   90.00
_cell.angle_gamma   90.00
#
_symmetry.space_group_name_H-M   'P 1'
#
loop_
_entity.id
_entity.type
_entity.pdbx_description
1 polymer ?
#
loop_
_entity_poly.entity_id
_entity_poly.type
_entity_poly.pdbx_seq_one_letter_code
_entity_poly.pdbx_strand_id
1 'polypeptide(L)'
;MPRRLLKRYLPSPDALRRQRSLRFMAHLIADPALWVLTRRSVANAFSVGLFSALLPIPCQMVVAALGARVGRCNLPLSVALVWITNPLTMPIIFYANYCLGAWLMQRPALEAPHRLTTDWLQSQLLDILPSLLIGSLVAAIAVGGLANLVIRLLWRWQVARSWKARARRRRRRTQPH
;
A
#
# COMPACT_ATOMS: atom_id res chain seq x y z
N MET A 1 -17.73 0.13 -11.26
CA MET A 1 -16.82 -0.77 -12.00
C MET A 1 -15.38 -0.60 -11.48
N PRO A 2 -15.10 -1.02 -10.23
CA PRO A 2 -13.75 -0.89 -9.66
C PRO A 2 -12.78 -1.88 -10.30
N ARG A 3 -13.23 -3.10 -10.66
CA ARG A 3 -12.40 -4.11 -11.34
C ARG A 3 -11.81 -3.64 -12.68
N ARG A 4 -12.57 -2.87 -13.48
CA ARG A 4 -12.09 -2.38 -14.79
C ARG A 4 -11.09 -1.23 -14.64
N LEU A 5 -11.29 -0.34 -13.66
CA LEU A 5 -10.33 0.74 -13.36
C LEU A 5 -9.03 0.17 -12.79
N LEU A 6 -9.12 -0.72 -11.78
CA LEU A 6 -7.96 -1.41 -11.23
C LEU A 6 -7.21 -2.18 -12.33
N LYS A 7 -7.90 -2.93 -13.20
CA LYS A 7 -7.26 -3.61 -14.35
C LYS A 7 -6.54 -2.67 -15.32
N ARG A 8 -6.93 -1.39 -15.41
CA ARG A 8 -6.31 -0.41 -16.32
C ARG A 8 -5.03 0.20 -15.74
N TYR A 9 -4.93 0.30 -14.41
CA TYR A 9 -3.77 0.82 -13.70
C TYR A 9 -2.84 -0.27 -13.14
N LEU A 10 -3.29 -1.53 -13.13
CA LEU A 10 -2.45 -2.66 -12.73
C LEU A 10 -1.38 -2.91 -13.79
N PRO A 11 -0.08 -2.88 -13.43
CA PRO A 11 0.98 -3.26 -14.35
C PRO A 11 0.76 -4.70 -14.84
N SER A 12 1.02 -4.93 -16.13
CA SER A 12 0.87 -6.24 -16.73
C SER A 12 1.84 -7.24 -16.09
N PRO A 13 1.48 -8.54 -16.05
CA PRO A 13 2.39 -9.61 -15.59
C PRO A 13 3.77 -9.55 -16.20
N ASP A 14 3.84 -9.20 -17.48
CA ASP A 14 5.09 -9.13 -18.23
C ASP A 14 5.96 -7.93 -17.81
N ALA A 15 5.35 -6.82 -17.38
CA ALA A 15 6.09 -5.67 -16.85
C ALA A 15 6.73 -6.01 -15.49
N LEU A 16 6.00 -6.72 -14.63
CA LEU A 16 6.51 -7.16 -13.32
C LEU A 16 7.59 -8.24 -13.46
N ARG A 17 7.47 -9.16 -14.43
CA ARG A 17 8.49 -10.20 -14.70
C ARG A 17 9.80 -9.63 -15.25
N ARG A 18 9.77 -8.48 -15.93
CA ARG A 18 10.96 -7.86 -16.53
C ARG A 18 11.90 -7.21 -15.52
N GLN A 19 11.48 -6.98 -14.28
CA GLN A 19 12.35 -6.41 -13.26
C GLN A 19 13.25 -7.45 -12.59
N ARG A 20 14.55 -7.14 -12.54
CA ARG A 20 15.56 -8.00 -11.88
C ARG A 20 15.21 -8.33 -10.43
N SER A 21 14.64 -7.38 -9.67
CA SER A 21 14.23 -7.58 -8.27
C SER A 21 13.07 -8.56 -8.12
N LEU A 22 12.19 -8.65 -9.12
CA LEU A 22 11.01 -9.52 -9.13
C LEU A 22 11.28 -10.91 -9.69
N ARG A 23 12.46 -11.13 -10.31
CA ARG A 23 12.86 -12.43 -10.87
C ARG A 23 12.93 -13.54 -9.81
N PHE A 24 13.33 -13.21 -8.58
CA PHE A 24 13.33 -14.16 -7.46
C PHE A 24 11.91 -14.62 -7.08
N MET A 25 10.93 -13.73 -7.27
CA MET A 25 9.52 -13.99 -6.98
C MET A 25 8.76 -14.56 -8.18
N ALA A 26 9.44 -14.98 -9.26
CA ALA A 26 8.80 -15.50 -10.46
C ALA A 26 7.84 -16.66 -10.19
N HIS A 27 8.16 -17.51 -9.20
CA HIS A 27 7.32 -18.63 -8.77
C HIS A 27 5.98 -18.17 -8.15
N LEU A 28 5.98 -17.07 -7.37
CA LEU A 28 4.78 -16.43 -6.82
C LEU A 28 3.96 -15.75 -7.92
N ILE A 29 4.63 -15.10 -8.86
CA ILE A 29 4.01 -14.42 -10.00
C ILE A 29 3.33 -15.43 -10.94
N ALA A 30 3.81 -16.67 -11.01
CA ALA A 30 3.24 -17.73 -11.82
C ALA A 30 1.90 -18.28 -11.29
N ASP A 31 1.56 -18.07 -10.02
CA ASP A 31 0.33 -18.62 -9.41
C ASP A 31 -0.91 -17.81 -9.84
N PRO A 32 -1.82 -18.38 -10.66
CA PRO A 32 -3.00 -17.68 -11.17
C PRO A 32 -3.97 -17.22 -10.07
N ALA A 33 -3.97 -17.89 -8.90
CA ALA A 33 -4.87 -17.55 -7.80
C ALA A 33 -4.57 -16.15 -7.23
N LEU A 34 -3.30 -15.72 -7.29
CA LEU A 34 -2.85 -14.41 -6.82
C LEU A 34 -3.16 -13.27 -7.79
N TRP A 35 -3.70 -13.58 -8.98
CA TRP A 35 -4.14 -12.57 -9.97
C TRP A 35 -5.62 -12.22 -9.84
N VAL A 36 -6.37 -12.99 -9.04
CA VAL A 36 -7.82 -12.84 -8.97
C VAL A 36 -8.19 -11.56 -8.22
N LEU A 37 -8.84 -10.64 -8.94
CA LEU A 37 -9.35 -9.38 -8.41
C LEU A 37 -10.71 -9.57 -7.74
N THR A 38 -10.75 -9.93 -6.46
CA THR A 38 -11.99 -9.95 -5.66
C THR A 38 -12.04 -8.80 -4.67
N ARG A 39 -13.22 -8.46 -4.14
CA ARG A 39 -13.37 -7.40 -3.11
C ARG A 39 -12.42 -7.60 -1.91
N ARG A 40 -12.26 -8.85 -1.48
CA ARG A 40 -11.41 -9.23 -0.33
C ARG A 40 -9.94 -9.22 -0.74
N SER A 41 -9.62 -9.75 -1.91
CA SER A 41 -8.25 -9.77 -2.45
C SER A 41 -7.70 -8.36 -2.67
N VAL A 42 -8.49 -7.43 -3.22
CA VAL A 42 -8.06 -6.04 -3.41
C VAL A 42 -7.87 -5.35 -2.06
N ALA A 43 -8.85 -5.43 -1.15
CA ALA A 43 -8.74 -4.79 0.16
C ALA A 43 -7.52 -5.29 0.95
N ASN A 44 -7.27 -6.61 0.94
CA ASN A 44 -6.12 -7.21 1.59
C ASN A 44 -4.80 -6.84 0.91
N ALA A 45 -4.76 -6.72 -0.43
CA ALA A 45 -3.58 -6.26 -1.14
C ALA A 45 -3.23 -4.81 -0.81
N PHE A 46 -4.24 -3.95 -0.62
CA PHE A 46 -4.01 -2.58 -0.14
C PHE A 46 -3.40 -2.55 1.26
N SER A 47 -3.92 -3.37 2.18
CA SER A 47 -3.35 -3.47 3.52
C SER A 47 -1.92 -3.97 3.51
N VAL A 48 -1.65 -5.11 2.87
CA VAL A 48 -0.32 -5.72 2.86
C VAL A 48 0.68 -4.83 2.14
N GLY A 49 0.29 -4.27 0.98
CA GLY A 49 1.14 -3.42 0.16
C GLY A 49 1.53 -2.13 0.89
N LEU A 50 0.55 -1.39 1.43
CA LEU A 50 0.83 -0.15 2.17
C LEU A 50 1.55 -0.42 3.49
N PHE A 51 1.19 -1.48 4.20
CA PHE A 51 1.91 -1.88 5.42
C PHE A 51 3.39 -2.12 5.11
N SER A 52 3.68 -2.86 4.05
CA SER A 52 5.07 -3.14 3.64
C SER A 52 5.78 -1.89 3.11
N ALA A 53 5.05 -0.99 2.45
CA ALA A 53 5.59 0.26 1.88
C ALA A 53 6.02 1.29 2.94
N LEU A 54 5.36 1.26 4.10
CA LEU A 54 5.61 2.20 5.20
C LEU A 54 6.74 1.73 6.12
N LEU A 55 7.05 0.43 6.13
CA LEU A 55 8.14 -0.11 6.94
C LEU A 55 9.51 0.26 6.34
N PRO A 56 10.45 0.81 7.13
CA PRO A 56 11.79 1.20 6.69
C PRO A 56 12.70 -0.03 6.63
N ILE A 57 12.32 -1.03 5.84
CA ILE A 57 13.06 -2.28 5.69
C ILE A 57 13.62 -2.42 4.27
N PRO A 58 14.87 -2.88 4.12
CA PRO A 58 15.35 -3.31 2.82
C PRO A 58 14.50 -4.49 2.35
N CYS A 59 14.37 -4.66 1.04
CA CYS A 59 13.60 -5.76 0.45
C CYS A 59 12.11 -5.79 0.82
N GLN A 60 11.48 -4.63 1.09
CA GLN A 60 10.03 -4.46 1.33
C GLN A 60 9.12 -5.19 0.31
N MET A 61 9.58 -5.35 -0.93
CA MET A 61 8.86 -6.09 -1.98
C MET A 61 8.69 -7.58 -1.64
N VAL A 62 9.67 -8.21 -1.00
CA VAL A 62 9.60 -9.62 -0.58
C VAL A 62 8.56 -9.78 0.51
N VAL A 63 8.54 -8.87 1.48
CA VAL A 63 7.54 -8.86 2.56
C VAL A 63 6.13 -8.68 1.98
N ALA A 64 5.95 -7.74 1.03
CA ALA A 64 4.67 -7.55 0.37
C ALA A 64 4.21 -8.76 -0.44
N ALA A 65 5.16 -9.52 -1.02
CA ALA A 65 4.88 -10.71 -1.80
C ALA A 65 4.49 -11.92 -0.95
N LEU A 66 5.26 -12.17 0.11
CA LEU A 66 4.96 -13.21 1.08
C LEU A 66 3.65 -12.90 1.80
N GLY A 67 3.46 -11.64 2.21
CA GLY A 67 2.20 -11.16 2.76
C GLY A 67 1.05 -11.32 1.78
N ALA A 68 1.27 -11.15 0.48
CA ALA A 68 0.23 -11.38 -0.52
C ALA A 68 -0.14 -12.85 -0.68
N ARG A 69 0.84 -13.75 -0.60
CA ARG A 69 0.60 -15.20 -0.59
C ARG A 69 -0.17 -15.63 0.66
N VAL A 70 0.27 -15.22 1.85
CA VAL A 70 -0.38 -15.55 3.13
C VAL A 70 -1.79 -14.95 3.18
N GLY A 71 -1.94 -13.69 2.79
CA GLY A 71 -3.22 -12.99 2.75
C GLY A 71 -4.15 -13.39 1.60
N ARG A 72 -3.71 -14.33 0.74
CA ARG A 72 -4.37 -14.76 -0.52
C ARG A 72 -4.94 -13.56 -1.28
N CYS A 73 -4.12 -12.53 -1.44
CA CYS A 73 -4.51 -11.26 -2.01
C CYS A 73 -3.82 -11.03 -3.36
N ASN A 74 -4.16 -9.94 -4.03
CA ASN A 74 -3.64 -9.67 -5.36
C ASN A 74 -2.16 -9.29 -5.27
N LEU A 75 -1.29 -10.20 -5.70
CA LEU A 75 0.17 -10.02 -5.62
C LEU A 75 0.65 -8.79 -6.43
N PRO A 76 0.26 -8.62 -7.71
CA PRO A 76 0.64 -7.43 -8.49
C PRO A 76 0.27 -6.11 -7.81
N LEU A 77 -0.94 -6.05 -7.23
CA LEU A 77 -1.43 -4.87 -6.55
C LEU A 77 -0.64 -4.58 -5.27
N SER A 78 -0.35 -5.62 -4.47
CA SER A 78 0.44 -5.50 -3.24
C SER A 78 1.84 -4.94 -3.56
N VAL A 79 2.51 -5.52 -4.56
CA VAL A 79 3.86 -5.09 -4.98
C VAL A 79 3.84 -3.68 -5.59
N ALA A 80 2.83 -3.36 -6.40
CA ALA A 80 2.72 -2.02 -7.00
C ALA A 80 2.55 -0.93 -5.95
N LEU A 81 1.86 -1.21 -4.83
CA LEU A 81 1.72 -0.25 -3.72
C LEU A 81 3.04 0.01 -3.00
N VAL A 82 3.93 -0.98 -2.93
CA VAL A 82 5.28 -0.79 -2.37
C VAL A 82 6.09 0.23 -3.17
N TRP A 83 5.83 0.37 -4.48
CA TRP A 83 6.51 1.37 -5.31
C TRP A 83 6.06 2.80 -5.07
N ILE A 84 5.00 3.00 -4.29
CA ILE A 84 4.66 4.34 -3.82
C ILE A 84 5.82 4.90 -3.02
N THR A 85 6.58 4.06 -2.29
CA THR A 85 7.79 4.42 -1.55
C THR A 85 9.02 4.31 -2.47
N ASN A 86 9.14 5.25 -3.41
CA ASN A 86 10.27 5.40 -4.32
C ASN A 86 11.33 6.35 -3.73
N PRO A 87 12.55 6.45 -4.29
CA PRO A 87 13.61 7.31 -3.74
C PRO A 87 13.22 8.78 -3.54
N LEU A 88 12.23 9.27 -4.27
CA LEU A 88 11.72 10.64 -4.15
C LEU A 88 10.72 10.77 -3.00
N THR A 89 9.82 9.81 -2.81
CA THR A 89 8.79 9.84 -1.76
C THR A 89 9.26 9.28 -0.43
N MET A 90 10.26 8.40 -0.43
CA MET A 90 10.79 7.73 0.75
C MET A 90 11.27 8.71 1.84
N PRO A 91 12.04 9.79 1.53
CA PRO A 91 12.44 10.77 2.53
C PRO A 91 11.23 11.44 3.21
N ILE A 92 10.20 11.77 2.43
CA ILE A 92 8.99 12.43 2.92
C ILE A 92 8.21 11.50 3.85
N ILE A 93 8.00 10.25 3.43
CA ILE A 93 7.26 9.25 4.21
C ILE A 93 8.01 8.90 5.49
N PHE A 94 9.32 8.69 5.41
CA PHE A 94 10.12 8.33 6.58
C PHE A 94 10.28 9.49 7.55
N TYR A 95 10.38 10.73 7.06
CA TYR A 95 10.36 11.90 7.94
C TYR A 95 9.01 12.00 8.68
N ALA A 96 7.88 11.83 7.98
CA ALA A 96 6.57 11.81 8.63
C ALA A 96 6.43 10.68 9.66
N ASN A 97 6.91 9.48 9.35
CA ASN A 97 6.94 8.36 10.28
C ASN A 97 7.84 8.66 11.48
N TYR A 98 9.00 9.27 11.29
CA TYR A 98 9.88 9.70 12.36
C TYR A 98 9.20 10.71 13.28
N CYS A 99 8.57 11.75 12.72
CA CYS A 99 7.82 12.74 13.51
C CYS A 99 6.69 12.08 14.32
N LEU A 100 5.95 11.16 13.71
CA LEU A 100 4.90 10.41 14.39
C LEU A 100 5.46 9.57 15.55
N GLY A 101 6.58 8.90 15.35
CA GLY A 101 7.23 8.09 16.38
C GLY A 101 7.85 8.93 17.49
N ALA A 102 8.52 10.03 17.16
CA ALA A 102 9.05 10.98 18.14
C ALA A 102 7.94 11.55 19.02
N TRP A 103 6.81 11.92 18.41
CA TRP A 103 5.60 12.35 19.13
C TRP A 103 5.07 11.25 20.05
N LEU A 104 4.98 10.01 19.57
CA LEU A 104 4.49 8.88 20.37
C LEU A 104 5.41 8.52 21.54
N MET A 105 6.72 8.68 21.35
CA MET A 105 7.74 8.42 22.37
C MET A 105 7.93 9.60 23.34
N GLN A 106 7.20 10.72 23.15
CA GLN A 106 7.38 11.97 23.90
C GLN A 106 8.85 12.46 23.90
N ARG A 107 9.59 12.17 22.82
CA ARG A 107 10.95 12.64 22.65
C ARG A 107 10.93 13.96 21.87
N PRO A 108 11.82 14.92 22.17
CA PRO A 108 11.97 16.09 21.32
C PRO A 108 12.34 15.60 19.91
N ALA A 109 11.52 15.92 18.92
CA ALA A 109 11.90 15.70 17.54
C ALA A 109 13.20 16.47 17.31
N LEU A 110 14.24 15.78 16.84
CA LEU A 110 15.54 16.38 16.61
C LEU A 110 15.37 17.61 15.71
N GLU A 111 15.77 18.78 16.21
CA GLU A 111 15.84 19.98 15.40
C GLU A 111 16.78 19.69 14.22
N ALA A 112 16.29 19.91 13.00
CA ALA A 112 17.07 19.68 11.81
C ALA A 112 18.33 20.57 11.87
N PRO A 113 19.54 19.99 11.94
CA PRO A 113 20.76 20.78 12.04
C PRO A 113 20.95 21.59 10.77
N HIS A 114 21.52 22.78 10.90
CA HIS A 114 21.87 23.64 9.76
C HIS A 114 22.88 22.99 8.80
N ARG A 115 23.57 21.91 9.20
CA ARG A 115 24.43 21.09 8.34
C ARG A 115 24.18 19.61 8.60
N LEU A 116 23.74 18.88 7.57
CA LEU A 116 23.66 17.43 7.56
C LEU A 116 25.07 16.86 7.31
N THR A 117 25.87 16.75 8.37
CA THR A 117 27.17 16.05 8.30
C THR A 117 26.99 14.54 8.49
N THR A 118 27.82 13.73 7.83
CA THR A 118 27.80 12.27 7.97
C THR A 118 28.02 11.81 9.41
N ASP A 119 28.86 12.52 10.15
CA ASP A 119 29.13 12.24 11.57
C ASP A 119 27.92 12.54 12.46
N TRP A 120 27.18 13.62 12.14
CA TRP A 120 25.92 13.93 12.82
C TRP A 120 24.89 12.83 12.57
N LEU A 121 24.75 12.38 11.31
CA LEU A 121 23.82 11.30 10.96
C LEU A 121 24.18 10.00 11.69
N GLN A 122 25.46 9.63 11.79
CA GLN A 122 25.90 8.46 12.55
C GLN A 122 25.64 8.58 14.05
N SER A 123 25.88 9.76 14.64
CA SER A 123 25.63 10.00 16.06
C SER A 123 24.14 9.95 16.42
N GLN A 124 23.27 10.44 15.52
CA GLN A 124 21.82 10.50 15.74
C GLN A 124 21.08 9.28 15.20
N LEU A 125 21.73 8.44 14.39
CA LEU A 125 21.14 7.24 13.79
C LEU A 125 20.52 6.33 14.86
N LEU A 126 21.19 6.17 16.00
CA LEU A 126 20.70 5.34 17.11
C LEU A 126 19.46 5.93 17.81
N ASP A 127 19.25 7.23 17.76
CA ASP A 127 18.06 7.90 18.33
C ASP A 127 16.92 8.06 17.31
N ILE A 128 17.27 8.17 16.03
CA ILE A 128 16.30 8.28 14.92
C ILE A 128 15.65 6.92 14.64
N LEU A 129 16.43 5.83 14.64
CA LEU A 129 15.93 4.50 14.26
C LEU A 129 14.74 4.02 15.11
N PRO A 130 14.77 4.09 16.46
CA PRO A 130 13.65 3.64 17.29
C PRO A 130 12.37 4.42 17.02
N SER A 131 12.49 5.75 16.94
CA SER A 131 11.37 6.65 16.63
C SER A 131 10.81 6.35 15.24
N LEU A 132 11.67 6.21 14.23
CA LEU A 132 11.26 5.86 12.88
C LEU A 132 10.57 4.49 12.81
N LEU A 133 11.11 3.47 13.48
CA LEU A 133 10.55 2.13 13.50
C LEU A 133 9.17 2.11 14.17
N ILE A 134 9.03 2.74 15.34
CA ILE A 134 7.75 2.81 16.06
C ILE A 134 6.72 3.59 15.24
N GLY A 135 7.09 4.77 14.73
CA GLY A 135 6.19 5.58 13.92
C GLY A 135 5.80 4.89 12.62
N SER A 136 6.75 4.21 11.95
CA SER A 136 6.46 3.44 10.76
C SER A 136 5.55 2.24 11.02
N LEU A 137 5.71 1.53 12.14
CA LEU A 137 4.85 0.41 12.50
C LEU A 137 3.42 0.88 12.77
N VAL A 138 3.25 1.96 13.54
CA VAL A 138 1.95 2.55 13.84
C VAL A 138 1.29 3.08 12.57
N ALA A 139 2.04 3.82 11.74
CA ALA A 139 1.55 4.32 10.45
C ALA A 139 1.18 3.16 9.50
N ALA A 140 1.99 2.11 9.41
CA ALA A 140 1.75 0.94 8.58
C ALA A 140 0.46 0.22 8.98
N ILE A 141 0.23 0.03 10.29
CA ILE A 141 -0.99 -0.59 10.81
C ILE A 141 -2.20 0.31 10.56
N ALA A 142 -2.10 1.60 10.89
CA ALA A 142 -3.19 2.55 10.74
C ALA A 142 -3.60 2.74 9.27
N VAL A 143 -2.63 3.07 8.40
CA VAL A 143 -2.86 3.26 6.96
C VAL A 143 -3.26 1.95 6.29
N GLY A 144 -2.62 0.83 6.63
CA GLY A 144 -2.96 -0.49 6.08
C GLY A 144 -4.39 -0.91 6.46
N GLY A 145 -4.79 -0.70 7.72
CA GLY A 145 -6.14 -0.96 8.20
C GLY A 145 -7.19 -0.03 7.57
N LEU A 146 -6.89 1.27 7.54
CA LEU A 146 -7.75 2.29 6.95
C LEU A 146 -7.95 2.03 5.45
N ALA A 147 -6.90 1.69 4.71
CA ALA A 147 -6.99 1.35 3.30
C ALA A 147 -7.88 0.11 3.07
N ASN A 148 -7.78 -0.92 3.93
CA ASN A 148 -8.69 -2.07 3.85
C ASN A 148 -10.15 -1.62 3.95
N LEU A 149 -10.43 -0.80 4.97
CA LEU A 149 -11.77 -0.32 5.28
C LEU A 149 -12.31 0.56 4.15
N VAL A 150 -11.53 1.54 3.70
CA VAL A 150 -11.87 2.44 2.59
C VAL A 150 -12.17 1.64 1.33
N ILE A 151 -11.34 0.67 0.97
CA ILE A 151 -11.59 -0.15 -0.23
C ILE A 151 -12.89 -0.98 -0.09
N ARG A 152 -13.18 -1.53 1.09
CA ARG A 152 -14.46 -2.23 1.34
C ARG A 152 -15.66 -1.29 1.26
N LEU A 153 -15.56 -0.09 1.84
CA LEU A 153 -16.61 0.92 1.84
C LEU A 153 -16.87 1.44 0.43
N LEU A 154 -15.82 1.79 -0.32
CA LEU A 154 -15.91 2.22 -1.72
C LEU A 154 -16.57 1.13 -2.56
N TRP A 155 -16.22 -0.14 -2.33
CA TRP A 155 -16.87 -1.25 -3.04
C TRP A 155 -18.35 -1.36 -2.69
N ARG A 156 -18.73 -1.30 -1.40
CA ARG A 156 -20.13 -1.33 -0.95
C ARG A 156 -20.92 -0.16 -1.54
N TRP A 157 -20.38 1.05 -1.48
CA TRP A 157 -21.01 2.26 -1.99
C TRP A 157 -21.24 2.18 -3.51
N GLN A 158 -20.23 1.72 -4.26
CA GLN A 158 -20.36 1.55 -5.71
C GLN A 158 -21.37 0.46 -6.09
N VAL A 159 -21.43 -0.64 -5.33
CA VAL A 159 -22.47 -1.65 -5.52
C VAL A 159 -23.83 -1.00 -5.27
N ALA A 160 -24.08 -0.39 -4.12
CA ALA A 160 -25.35 0.28 -3.83
C ALA A 160 -25.74 1.31 -4.91
N ARG A 161 -24.79 2.12 -5.38
CA ARG A 161 -24.98 3.07 -6.48
C ARG A 161 -25.35 2.40 -7.81
N SER A 162 -24.70 1.28 -8.14
CA SER A 162 -25.02 0.52 -9.37
C SER A 162 -26.40 -0.14 -9.32
N TRP A 163 -26.86 -0.55 -8.14
CA TRP A 163 -28.23 -1.05 -7.95
C TRP A 163 -29.26 0.07 -8.10
N LYS A 164 -29.03 1.24 -7.47
CA LYS A 164 -29.89 2.43 -7.66
C LYS A 164 -29.91 2.90 -9.13
N ALA A 165 -28.78 2.87 -9.83
CA ALA A 165 -28.71 3.23 -11.25
C ALA A 165 -29.47 2.25 -12.15
N ARG A 166 -29.44 0.94 -11.84
CA ARG A 166 -30.22 -0.08 -12.56
C ARG A 166 -31.72 0.06 -12.29
N ALA A 167 -32.12 0.36 -11.06
CA ALA A 167 -33.52 0.63 -10.72
C ALA A 167 -34.07 1.87 -11.47
N ARG A 168 -33.28 2.95 -11.57
CA ARG A 168 -33.63 4.15 -12.36
C ARG A 168 -33.75 3.85 -13.86
N ARG A 169 -32.86 3.02 -14.42
CA ARG A 169 -32.93 2.60 -15.84
C ARG A 169 -34.14 1.71 -16.13
N ARG A 170 -34.56 0.85 -15.18
CA ARG A 170 -35.79 0.06 -15.33
C ARG A 170 -37.03 0.95 -15.35
N ARG A 171 -37.14 1.91 -14.42
CA ARG A 171 -38.27 2.87 -14.38
C ARG A 171 -38.38 3.73 -15.65
N ARG A 172 -37.26 4.17 -16.24
CA ARG A 172 -37.26 4.91 -17.52
C ARG A 172 -37.68 4.09 -18.74
N ARG A 173 -37.60 2.75 -18.69
CA ARG A 173 -38.07 1.87 -19.78
C ARG A 173 -39.55 1.50 -19.68
N THR A 174 -40.21 1.82 -18.56
CA THR A 174 -41.61 1.44 -18.29
C THR A 174 -42.58 2.60 -18.39
N GLN A 175 -42.13 3.79 -18.80
CA GLN A 175 -43.02 4.88 -19.23
C GLN A 175 -43.19 4.76 -20.75
N PRO A 176 -44.34 4.28 -21.25
CA PRO A 176 -44.69 4.44 -22.65
C PRO A 176 -44.97 5.93 -22.90
N HIS A 177 -44.53 6.43 -24.05
CA HIS A 177 -45.01 7.70 -24.59
C HIS A 177 -46.48 7.59 -24.97
#